data_AF-A0A6L7PX96-F1
#
_entry.id   AF-A0A6L7PX96-F1
#
_cell.length_a   1.000
_cell.length_b   1.000
_cell.length_c   1.000
_cell.angle_alpha   90.00
_cell.angle_beta   90.00
_cell.angle_gamma   90.00
#
_symmetry.space_group_name_H-M   'P 1'
#
loop_
_entity.id
_entity.type
_entity.pdbx_description
1 polymer ?
#
loop_
_entity_poly.entity_id
_entity_poly.type
_entity_poly.pdbx_seq_one_letter_code
_entity_poly.pdbx_strand_id
1 'polypeptide(L)'
;MDGIRPTVASVAITSDPGDDDTYGAGDVISVTVTFSEDVHIKSSVELGLDIGGVSKKATYTHFSGINIPGRDGESSGAAINLGGVSEVVLTYTVAVGDADNDGISVIGNSFRQKNDRIKDLVGNRANLSHSGISNDDGHLVNAPGGL
;
A
#
# COMPACT_ATOMS: atom_id res chain seq x y z
N MET A 1 21.39 4.67 -20.74
CA MET A 1 20.26 3.97 -20.09
C MET A 1 20.86 3.19 -18.96
N ASP A 2 20.52 3.52 -17.72
CA ASP A 2 20.73 2.56 -16.63
C ASP A 2 19.74 1.40 -16.89
N GLY A 3 20.19 0.15 -16.81
CA GLY A 3 19.38 -1.03 -17.10
C GLY A 3 18.72 -1.62 -15.85
N ILE A 4 18.96 -1.02 -14.69
CA ILE A 4 18.44 -1.49 -13.40
C ILE A 4 16.97 -1.09 -13.31
N ARG A 5 16.13 -2.05 -12.90
CA ARG A 5 14.69 -1.84 -12.74
C ARG A 5 14.39 -1.82 -11.25
N PRO A 6 13.57 -0.86 -10.78
CA PRO A 6 13.09 -0.90 -9.40
C PRO A 6 12.34 -2.20 -9.15
N THR A 7 12.55 -2.82 -8.00
CA THR A 7 11.80 -3.99 -7.54
C THR A 7 11.10 -3.68 -6.24
N VAL A 8 10.00 -4.38 -5.95
CA VAL A 8 9.40 -4.35 -4.60
C VAL A 8 10.33 -5.08 -3.64
N ALA A 9 10.90 -4.35 -2.69
CA ALA A 9 11.80 -4.88 -1.66
C ALA A 9 11.02 -5.46 -0.48
N SER A 10 9.98 -4.75 -0.03
CA SER A 10 9.08 -5.21 1.04
C SER A 10 7.69 -4.61 0.91
N VAL A 11 6.73 -5.29 1.52
CA VAL A 11 5.37 -4.81 1.73
C VAL A 11 5.03 -5.08 3.19
N ALA A 12 4.35 -4.15 3.86
CA ALA A 12 3.90 -4.31 5.24
C ALA A 12 2.60 -3.54 5.47
N ILE A 13 1.73 -4.09 6.31
CA ILE A 13 0.63 -3.32 6.90
C ILE A 13 1.25 -2.47 8.02
N THR A 14 0.99 -1.16 8.01
CA THR A 14 1.72 -0.19 8.86
C THR A 14 0.80 0.77 9.62
N SER A 15 -0.51 0.68 9.42
CA SER A 15 -1.47 1.35 10.30
C SER A 15 -1.57 0.61 11.63
N ASP A 16 -1.98 1.32 12.66
CA ASP A 16 -2.32 0.77 13.97
C ASP A 16 -3.84 0.55 14.01
N PRO A 17 -4.36 -0.64 14.37
CA PRO A 17 -5.79 -0.85 14.55
C PRO A 17 -6.37 -0.03 15.70
N GLY A 18 -5.56 0.51 16.60
CA GLY A 18 -6.00 1.31 17.75
C GLY A 18 -6.12 0.48 19.03
N ASP A 19 -6.58 1.14 20.10
CA ASP A 19 -6.61 0.58 21.47
C ASP A 19 -7.54 -0.64 21.63
N ASP A 20 -8.47 -0.87 20.70
CA ASP A 20 -9.38 -2.01 20.66
C ASP A 20 -8.85 -3.20 19.84
N ASP A 21 -7.60 -3.12 19.36
CA ASP A 21 -6.88 -4.15 18.59
C ASP A 21 -7.63 -4.59 17.32
N THR A 22 -8.56 -3.77 16.80
CA THR A 22 -9.30 -4.06 15.57
C THR A 22 -9.69 -2.81 14.80
N TYR A 23 -9.65 -2.87 13.48
CA TYR A 23 -10.23 -1.82 12.64
C TYR A 23 -11.77 -1.92 12.62
N GLY A 24 -12.44 -0.78 12.78
CA GLY A 24 -13.86 -0.57 12.56
C GLY A 24 -14.17 0.06 11.21
N ALA A 25 -15.46 0.13 10.86
CA ALA A 25 -15.88 0.79 9.62
C ALA A 25 -15.53 2.28 9.62
N GLY A 26 -14.86 2.73 8.55
CA GLY A 26 -14.35 4.10 8.44
C GLY A 26 -12.87 4.25 8.80
N ASP A 27 -12.27 3.26 9.47
CA ASP A 27 -10.84 3.28 9.77
C ASP A 27 -10.01 3.07 8.51
N VAL A 28 -8.78 3.59 8.53
CA VAL A 28 -7.89 3.59 7.38
C VAL A 28 -6.76 2.60 7.62
N ILE A 29 -6.80 1.51 6.86
CA ILE A 29 -5.69 0.56 6.77
C ILE A 29 -4.64 1.13 5.81
N SER A 30 -3.40 1.24 6.28
CA SER A 30 -2.27 1.71 5.49
C SER A 30 -1.29 0.56 5.22
N VAL A 31 -0.91 0.39 3.96
CA VAL A 31 0.09 -0.57 3.51
C VAL A 31 1.26 0.19 2.91
N THR A 32 2.44 -0.02 3.47
CA THR A 32 3.69 0.57 3.00
C THR A 32 4.45 -0.41 2.12
N VAL A 33 4.84 0.06 0.94
CA VAL A 33 5.61 -0.68 -0.06
C VAL A 33 6.97 -0.01 -0.20
N THR A 34 8.04 -0.73 0.04
CA THR A 34 9.41 -0.24 -0.12
C THR A 34 9.96 -0.75 -1.46
N PHE A 35 10.48 0.16 -2.27
CA PHE A 35 11.15 -0.16 -3.53
C PHE A 35 12.67 -0.22 -3.35
N SER A 36 13.35 -1.01 -4.20
CA SER A 36 14.81 -1.18 -4.18
C SER A 36 15.59 0.08 -4.54
N GLU A 37 14.92 1.05 -5.14
CA GLU A 37 15.45 2.35 -5.57
C GLU A 37 14.29 3.35 -5.71
N ASP A 38 14.63 4.60 -6.03
CA ASP A 38 13.64 5.66 -6.18
C ASP A 38 12.70 5.43 -7.37
N VAL A 39 11.40 5.60 -7.11
CA VAL A 39 10.35 5.47 -8.12
C VAL A 39 9.51 6.73 -8.22
N HIS A 40 8.98 6.96 -9.42
CA HIS A 40 7.95 7.92 -9.74
C HIS A 40 6.64 7.17 -9.88
N ILE A 41 5.62 7.64 -9.18
CA ILE A 41 4.26 7.11 -9.28
C ILE A 41 3.35 8.19 -9.82
N LYS A 42 2.73 7.91 -10.97
CA LYS A 42 1.56 8.66 -11.42
C LYS A 42 0.33 8.07 -10.71
N SER A 43 -0.55 8.92 -10.18
CA SER A 43 -1.74 8.55 -9.40
C SER A 43 -2.50 7.36 -9.99
N SER A 44 -3.26 6.59 -9.20
CA SER A 44 -3.93 5.31 -9.58
C SER A 44 -3.04 4.07 -9.73
N VAL A 45 -2.42 3.67 -8.61
CA VAL A 45 -1.91 2.31 -8.38
C VAL A 45 -2.81 1.66 -7.33
N GLU A 46 -3.14 0.39 -7.52
CA GLU A 46 -3.91 -0.43 -6.57
C GLU A 46 -3.07 -1.62 -6.09
N LEU A 47 -3.28 -2.03 -4.84
CA LEU A 47 -2.75 -3.26 -4.24
C LEU A 47 -3.90 -4.07 -3.64
N GLY A 48 -3.87 -5.40 -3.79
CA GLY A 48 -4.91 -6.29 -3.29
C GLY A 48 -4.70 -6.65 -1.83
N LEU A 49 -5.74 -6.47 -1.01
CA LEU A 49 -5.84 -7.01 0.35
C LEU A 49 -6.85 -8.16 0.35
N ASP A 50 -6.70 -9.11 1.25
CA ASP A 50 -7.77 -10.03 1.64
C ASP A 50 -8.22 -9.65 3.05
N ILE A 51 -9.52 -9.44 3.20
CA ILE A 51 -10.18 -9.12 4.47
C ILE A 51 -11.31 -10.12 4.64
N GLY A 52 -11.11 -11.12 5.50
CA GLY A 52 -12.08 -12.18 5.79
C GLY A 52 -12.44 -13.05 4.58
N GLY A 53 -11.48 -13.32 3.69
CA GLY A 53 -11.68 -14.05 2.44
C GLY A 53 -12.24 -13.20 1.29
N VAL A 54 -12.37 -11.89 1.47
CA VAL A 54 -12.87 -10.95 0.46
C VAL A 54 -11.74 -10.06 -0.05
N SER A 55 -11.52 -10.10 -1.36
CA SER A 55 -10.50 -9.24 -1.99
C SER A 55 -10.94 -7.77 -2.00
N LYS A 56 -10.11 -6.92 -1.36
CA LYS A 56 -10.23 -5.46 -1.33
C LYS A 56 -9.07 -4.80 -2.08
N LYS A 57 -9.19 -3.49 -2.30
CA LYS A 57 -8.22 -2.70 -3.06
C LYS A 57 -7.73 -1.53 -2.23
N ALA A 58 -6.48 -1.58 -1.80
CA ALA A 58 -5.78 -0.40 -1.32
C ALA A 58 -5.32 0.46 -2.51
N THR A 59 -5.36 1.77 -2.37
CA THR A 59 -5.03 2.72 -3.44
C THR A 59 -3.89 3.64 -3.04
N TYR A 60 -3.00 3.95 -3.98
CA TYR A 60 -1.87 4.85 -3.76
C TYR A 60 -2.34 6.23 -3.26
N THR A 61 -1.71 6.70 -2.19
CA THR A 61 -1.97 8.02 -1.61
C THR A 61 -0.74 8.93 -1.71
N HIS A 62 0.39 8.50 -1.15
CA HIS A 62 1.59 9.34 -1.03
C HIS A 62 2.86 8.49 -0.84
N PHE A 63 4.02 9.16 -0.88
CA PHE A 63 5.29 8.59 -0.41
C PHE A 63 5.39 8.76 1.10
N SER A 64 5.85 7.72 1.81
CA SER A 64 6.10 7.80 3.25
C SER A 64 7.07 8.94 3.57
N GLY A 65 6.86 9.63 4.70
CA GLY A 65 7.68 10.78 5.09
C GLY A 65 7.43 12.08 4.30
N ILE A 66 6.52 12.06 3.30
CA ILE A 66 6.11 13.26 2.55
C ILE A 66 4.62 13.49 2.71
N ASN A 67 4.29 14.45 3.58
CA ASN A 67 2.95 15.00 3.61
C ASN A 67 2.80 16.03 2.49
N ILE A 68 1.98 15.74 1.47
CA ILE A 68 1.51 16.76 0.52
C ILE A 68 0.19 17.32 1.06
N PRO A 69 0.15 18.50 1.70
CA PRO A 69 -1.10 19.11 2.11
C PRO A 69 -1.97 19.46 0.89
N GLY A 70 -3.27 19.24 1.03
CA GLY A 70 -4.28 19.21 -0.03
C GLY A 70 -4.12 20.20 -1.19
N ARG A 71 -4.09 19.66 -2.40
CA ARG A 71 -4.41 20.36 -3.64
C ARG A 71 -5.28 19.44 -4.50
N ASP A 72 -6.58 19.72 -4.47
CA ASP A 72 -7.59 19.36 -5.47
C ASP A 72 -7.16 18.42 -6.61
N GLY A 73 -7.41 17.12 -6.43
CA GLY A 73 -7.58 16.15 -7.53
C GLY A 73 -6.34 15.73 -8.30
N GLU A 74 -5.19 16.35 -8.05
CA GLU A 74 -3.93 16.04 -8.72
C GLU A 74 -2.91 15.60 -7.66
N SER A 75 -3.07 14.40 -7.09
CA SER A 75 -1.99 13.67 -6.40
C SER A 75 -0.91 13.30 -7.42
N SER A 76 -0.28 14.31 -8.00
CA SER A 76 0.95 14.16 -8.75
C SER A 76 2.04 13.98 -7.71
N GLY A 77 2.42 12.71 -7.51
CA GLY A 77 3.59 12.33 -6.72
C GLY A 77 4.75 13.21 -7.15
N ALA A 78 5.11 14.15 -6.29
CA ALA A 78 6.31 14.93 -6.52
C ALA A 78 7.45 13.94 -6.56
N ALA A 79 8.13 13.92 -7.70
CA ALA A 79 9.44 13.32 -7.89
C ALA A 79 10.36 13.80 -6.76
N ILE A 80 10.46 13.01 -5.70
CA ILE A 80 11.49 13.17 -4.70
C ILE A 80 12.62 12.25 -5.11
N ASN A 81 13.63 12.85 -5.75
CA ASN A 81 14.94 12.26 -5.85
C ASN A 81 15.53 12.27 -4.44
N LEU A 82 15.20 11.27 -3.63
CA LEU A 82 15.80 11.11 -2.31
C LEU A 82 17.24 10.60 -2.43
N GLY A 83 17.63 10.14 -3.63
CA GLY A 83 18.92 9.49 -3.86
C GLY A 83 18.97 8.14 -3.15
N GLY A 84 17.83 7.45 -3.01
CA GLY A 84 17.67 6.32 -2.11
C GLY A 84 16.53 5.36 -2.46
N VAL A 85 15.95 4.75 -1.42
CA VAL A 85 14.79 3.86 -1.49
C VAL A 85 13.50 4.67 -1.40
N SER A 86 12.50 4.33 -2.21
CA SER A 86 11.17 4.94 -2.13
C SER A 86 10.22 4.06 -1.32
N GLU A 87 9.59 4.64 -0.30
CA GLU A 87 8.49 4.03 0.45
C GLU A 87 7.17 4.67 0.05
N VAL A 88 6.19 3.83 -0.26
CA VAL A 88 4.92 4.25 -0.85
C VAL A 88 3.76 3.73 -0.01
N VAL A 89 2.84 4.61 0.37
CA VAL A 89 1.68 4.27 1.16
C VAL A 89 0.45 4.11 0.26
N LEU A 90 -0.18 2.94 0.35
CA LEU A 90 -1.49 2.65 -0.21
C LEU A 90 -2.50 2.47 0.91
N THR A 91 -3.71 3.00 0.77
CA THR A 91 -4.72 2.93 1.83
C THR A 91 -6.01 2.28 1.36
N TYR A 92 -6.68 1.61 2.29
CA TYR A 92 -8.05 1.12 2.19
C TYR A 92 -8.85 1.64 3.38
N THR A 93 -10.00 2.25 3.14
CA THR A 93 -10.95 2.60 4.20
C THR A 93 -11.88 1.41 4.42
N VAL A 94 -11.93 0.90 5.65
CA VAL A 94 -12.78 -0.24 6.02
C VAL A 94 -14.22 0.07 5.71
N ALA A 95 -14.85 -0.78 4.91
CA ALA A 95 -16.25 -0.64 4.54
C ALA A 95 -17.16 -1.20 5.63
N VAL A 96 -18.39 -0.68 5.69
CA VAL A 96 -19.42 -1.29 6.55
C VAL A 96 -19.64 -2.74 6.14
N GLY A 97 -19.53 -3.64 7.13
CA GLY A 97 -19.73 -5.08 6.94
C GLY A 97 -18.46 -5.87 6.58
N ASP A 98 -17.30 -5.22 6.45
CA ASP A 98 -16.03 -5.94 6.44
C ASP A 98 -15.80 -6.61 7.79
N ALA A 99 -15.24 -7.81 7.80
CA ALA A 99 -14.89 -8.52 9.02
C ALA A 99 -13.74 -9.48 8.73
N ASP A 100 -12.80 -9.58 9.65
CA ASP A 100 -11.63 -10.44 9.57
C ASP A 100 -11.14 -10.77 10.98
N ASN A 101 -11.22 -12.04 11.35
CA ASN A 101 -10.92 -12.50 12.71
C ASN A 101 -9.57 -13.20 12.80
N ASP A 102 -8.93 -13.50 11.67
CA ASP A 102 -7.60 -14.11 11.63
C ASP A 102 -6.52 -13.16 11.11
N GLY A 103 -6.92 -11.98 10.62
CA GLY A 103 -6.05 -10.86 10.33
C GLY A 103 -5.94 -10.56 8.84
N ILE A 104 -5.83 -9.27 8.51
CA ILE A 104 -5.70 -8.81 7.13
C ILE A 104 -4.46 -9.44 6.49
N SER A 105 -4.57 -9.85 5.23
CA SER A 105 -3.42 -10.30 4.44
C SER A 105 -3.24 -9.49 3.15
N VAL A 106 -2.02 -9.53 2.60
CA VAL A 106 -1.71 -8.87 1.32
C VAL A 106 -1.59 -9.93 0.23
N ILE A 107 -2.42 -9.79 -0.80
CA ILE A 107 -2.44 -10.73 -1.93
C ILE A 107 -1.15 -10.56 -2.74
N GLY A 108 -0.39 -11.63 -2.93
CA GLY A 108 0.85 -11.62 -3.71
C GLY A 108 0.63 -11.27 -5.18
N ASN A 109 1.60 -10.58 -5.80
CA ASN A 109 1.56 -10.14 -7.20
C ASN A 109 0.27 -9.38 -7.58
N SER A 110 -0.31 -8.62 -6.65
CA SER A 110 -1.64 -8.03 -6.82
C SER A 110 -1.64 -6.59 -7.32
N PHE A 111 -0.47 -5.97 -7.51
CA PHE A 111 -0.39 -4.60 -8.03
C PHE A 111 -1.14 -4.45 -9.36
N ARG A 112 -2.01 -3.44 -9.44
CA ARG A 112 -2.63 -3.00 -10.70
C ARG A 112 -2.29 -1.54 -10.97
N GLN A 113 -1.84 -1.28 -12.19
CA GLN A 113 -1.49 0.06 -12.68
C GLN A 113 -1.93 0.23 -14.14
N LYS A 114 -2.27 1.46 -14.55
CA LYS A 114 -2.62 1.78 -15.96
C LYS A 114 -1.48 2.50 -16.67
N ASN A 115 -0.92 1.94 -17.74
CA ASN A 115 0.13 2.58 -18.57
C ASN A 115 1.50 2.76 -17.85
N ASP A 116 1.93 1.76 -17.09
CA ASP A 116 3.27 1.71 -16.45
C ASP A 116 3.57 2.96 -15.61
N ARG A 117 2.77 3.15 -14.56
CA ARG A 117 2.80 4.35 -13.70
C ARG A 117 3.94 4.37 -12.71
N ILE A 118 4.59 3.22 -12.46
CA ILE A 118 5.73 3.10 -11.54
C ILE A 118 7.01 2.90 -12.35
N LYS A 119 7.86 3.93 -12.37
CA LYS A 119 9.14 3.96 -13.09
C LYS A 119 10.22 4.67 -12.30
N ASP A 120 11.49 4.37 -12.51
CA ASP A 120 12.57 5.22 -12.01
C ASP A 120 12.63 6.58 -12.76
N LEU A 121 13.60 7.44 -12.40
CA LEU A 121 13.84 8.73 -13.07
C LEU A 121 14.22 8.60 -14.55
N VAL A 122 14.87 7.51 -14.93
CA VAL A 122 15.42 7.29 -16.27
C VAL A 122 14.39 6.61 -17.19
N GLY A 123 13.27 6.16 -16.63
CA GLY A 123 12.11 5.61 -17.33
C GLY A 123 12.00 4.08 -17.27
N ASN A 124 12.85 3.39 -16.50
CA ASN A 124 12.77 1.94 -16.33
C ASN A 124 11.51 1.57 -15.55
N ARG A 125 10.75 0.62 -16.08
CA ARG A 125 9.51 0.15 -15.45
C ARG A 125 9.84 -0.75 -14.27
N ALA A 126 9.24 -0.46 -13.13
CA ALA A 126 9.39 -1.29 -11.94
C ALA A 126 8.93 -2.74 -12.20
N ASN A 127 9.60 -3.70 -11.57
CA ASN A 127 9.11 -5.06 -11.38
C ASN A 127 8.26 -5.10 -10.11
N LEU A 128 6.95 -5.21 -10.28
CA LEU A 128 5.99 -5.22 -9.17
C LEU A 128 5.69 -6.64 -8.67
N SER A 129 6.49 -7.63 -9.04
CA SER A 129 6.34 -8.98 -8.47
C SER A 129 6.71 -8.92 -6.99
N HIS A 130 5.84 -9.46 -6.13
CA HIS A 130 6.07 -9.53 -4.69
C HIS A 130 5.34 -10.74 -4.11
N SER A 131 5.91 -11.30 -3.04
CA SER A 131 5.24 -12.34 -2.26
C SER A 131 4.01 -11.77 -1.58
N GLY A 132 3.01 -12.64 -1.34
CA GLY A 132 1.93 -12.29 -0.42
C GLY A 132 2.45 -12.20 1.01
N ILE A 133 1.74 -11.44 1.84
CA ILE A 133 1.89 -11.47 3.29
C ILE A 133 0.74 -12.34 3.79
N SER A 134 1.01 -13.25 4.73
CA SER A 134 -0.02 -14.03 5.40
C SER A 134 -0.89 -13.15 6.31
N ASN A 135 -1.96 -13.73 6.85
CA ASN A 135 -2.83 -13.04 7.81
C ASN A 135 -2.01 -12.50 9.00
N ASP A 136 -2.24 -11.23 9.33
CA ASP A 136 -1.58 -10.52 10.41
C ASP A 136 -2.55 -10.38 11.59
N ASP A 137 -2.35 -11.20 12.62
CA ASP A 137 -3.23 -11.29 13.78
C ASP A 137 -3.23 -10.02 14.67
N GLY A 138 -2.28 -9.11 14.44
CA GLY A 138 -2.27 -7.76 15.00
C GLY A 138 -3.09 -6.74 14.19
N HIS A 139 -3.75 -7.16 13.11
CA HIS A 139 -4.49 -6.29 12.19
C HIS A 139 -5.87 -6.89 11.87
N LEU A 140 -6.72 -6.98 12.88
CA LEU A 140 -8.07 -7.55 12.79
C LEU A 140 -9.10 -6.53 12.27
N VAL A 141 -10.23 -6.98 11.71
CA VAL A 141 -11.32 -6.10 11.26
C VAL A 141 -12.64 -6.53 11.87
N ASN A 142 -13.31 -5.63 12.59
CA ASN A 142 -14.53 -5.90 13.35
C ASN A 142 -14.49 -7.23 14.13
N ALA A 143 -13.31 -7.63 14.62
CA ALA A 143 -13.17 -8.82 15.43
C ALA A 143 -13.71 -8.54 16.84
N PRO A 144 -14.38 -9.50 17.48
CA PRO A 144 -14.81 -9.31 18.86
C PRO A 144 -13.57 -9.11 19.73
N GLY A 145 -13.46 -7.91 20.34
CA GLY A 145 -12.29 -7.50 21.14
C GLY A 145 -11.88 -8.59 22.14
N GLY A 146 -10.58 -8.86 22.19
CA GLY A 146 -10.00 -9.78 23.17
C GLY A 146 -10.42 -9.39 24.58
N LEU A 147 -10.95 -10.36 25.33
CA LEU A 147 -11.37 -10.19 26.73
C LEU A 147 -10.17 -9.94 27.67
#